data_AF-A0AAV5DKM6-F1
#
_entry.id   AF-A0AAV5DKM6-F1
#
_cell.length_a   1.000
_cell.length_b   1.000
_cell.length_c   1.000
_cell.angle_alpha   90.00
_cell.angle_beta   90.00
_cell.angle_gamma   90.00
#
_symmetry.space_group_name_H-M   'P 1'
#
loop_
_entity.id
_entity.type
_entity.pdbx_description
1 polymer ?
#
loop_
_entity_poly.entity_id
_entity_poly.type
_entity_poly.pdbx_seq_one_letter_code
_entity_poly.pdbx_strand_id
1 'polypeptide(L)'
;MDLARLAVDSGGDPGAIHRALDPTMLSVPDVEGSLENKCELTRTPYGRRFANEEINSYFAFLFELIVARGPSVGLNVSLSRFDLFHGHLFLASETGRLGIL
;
A
#
# COMPACT_ATOMS: atom_id res chain seq x y z
N MET A 1 3.88 -9.90 -8.93
CA MET A 1 4.51 -10.97 -8.11
C MET A 1 5.98 -10.72 -7.80
N ASP A 2 6.65 -9.76 -8.45
CA ASP A 2 8.08 -9.52 -8.20
C ASP A 2 8.40 -8.81 -6.90
N LEU A 3 7.50 -8.01 -6.34
CA LEU A 3 7.81 -7.24 -5.13
C LEU A 3 7.98 -8.14 -3.89
N ALA A 4 7.10 -9.12 -3.72
CA ALA A 4 7.19 -10.03 -2.57
C ALA A 4 8.43 -10.94 -2.68
N ARG A 5 8.75 -11.38 -3.91
CA ARG A 5 9.99 -12.10 -4.21
C ARG A 5 11.22 -11.24 -3.95
N LEU A 6 11.25 -10.00 -4.44
CA LEU A 6 12.31 -9.03 -4.18
C LEU A 6 12.54 -8.82 -2.68
N ALA A 7 11.46 -8.72 -1.91
CA ALA A 7 11.52 -8.50 -0.48
C ALA A 7 12.07 -9.73 0.29
N VAL A 8 11.75 -10.95 -0.16
CA VAL A 8 12.31 -12.19 0.40
C VAL A 8 13.78 -12.35 0.01
N ASP A 9 14.08 -12.19 -1.28
CA ASP A 9 15.44 -12.32 -1.82
C ASP A 9 16.39 -11.27 -1.22
N SER A 10 15.86 -10.13 -0.76
CA SER A 10 16.62 -9.09 -0.06
C SER A 10 16.71 -9.30 1.45
N GLY A 11 16.22 -10.43 1.99
CA GLY A 11 16.21 -10.71 3.43
C GLY A 11 15.38 -9.71 4.23
N GLY A 12 14.36 -9.09 3.62
CA GLY A 12 13.55 -8.05 4.24
C GLY A 12 14.19 -6.66 4.24
N ASP A 13 15.29 -6.41 3.52
CA ASP A 13 15.89 -5.07 3.37
C ASP A 13 14.85 -4.07 2.80
N PRO A 14 14.41 -3.05 3.57
CA PRO A 14 13.50 -2.03 3.06
C PRO A 14 14.09 -1.27 1.87
N GLY A 15 15.42 -1.15 1.81
CA GLY A 15 16.14 -0.51 0.72
C GLY A 15 15.83 -1.14 -0.64
N ALA A 16 15.59 -2.45 -0.70
CA ALA A 16 15.20 -3.13 -1.94
C ALA A 16 13.85 -2.65 -2.48
N ILE A 17 12.89 -2.41 -1.59
CA ILE A 17 11.57 -1.88 -1.94
C ILE A 17 11.66 -0.41 -2.33
N HIS A 18 12.44 0.38 -1.58
CA HIS A 18 12.65 1.80 -1.91
C HIS A 18 13.28 2.00 -3.30
N ARG A 19 14.14 1.07 -3.75
CA ARG A 19 14.71 1.09 -5.11
C ARG A 19 13.69 0.82 -6.22
N ALA A 20 12.54 0.22 -5.91
CA ALA A 20 11.46 -0.01 -6.87
C ALA A 20 10.51 1.20 -7.04
N LEU A 21 10.70 2.25 -6.23
CA LEU A 21 9.92 3.48 -6.32
C LEU A 21 10.41 4.36 -7.48
N ASP A 22 9.47 5.03 -8.13
CA ASP A 22 9.76 6.11 -9.06
C ASP A 22 10.46 7.26 -8.30
N PRO A 23 11.56 7.84 -8.83
CA PRO A 23 12.27 8.91 -8.14
C PRO A 23 11.48 10.22 -8.04
N THR A 24 10.44 10.41 -8.86
CA THR A 24 9.60 11.60 -8.86
C THR A 24 8.83 11.72 -7.54
N MET A 25 9.03 12.86 -6.87
CA MET A 25 8.23 13.24 -5.70
C MET A 25 6.88 13.77 -6.16
N LEU A 26 5.82 13.17 -5.66
CA LEU A 26 4.44 13.55 -5.96
C LEU A 26 3.83 14.18 -4.72
N SER A 27 3.16 15.32 -4.86
CA SER A 27 2.39 15.92 -3.77
C SER A 27 1.32 14.93 -3.29
N VAL A 28 1.16 14.82 -1.97
CA VAL A 28 0.07 13.99 -1.42
C VAL A 28 -1.26 14.67 -1.72
N PRO A 29 -2.19 13.99 -2.43
CA PRO A 29 -3.49 14.58 -2.74
C PRO A 29 -4.33 14.71 -1.47
N ASP A 30 -5.25 15.66 -1.46
CA ASP A 30 -6.31 15.67 -0.46
C ASP A 30 -7.30 14.54 -0.77
N VAL A 31 -7.26 13.48 0.02
CA VAL A 31 -8.10 12.29 -0.18
C VAL A 31 -9.32 12.41 0.69
N GLU A 32 -10.49 12.53 0.08
CA GLU A 32 -11.80 12.53 0.76
C GLU A 32 -11.88 13.52 1.95
N GLY A 33 -11.29 14.72 1.81
CA GLY A 33 -11.30 15.75 2.85
C GLY A 33 -10.29 15.49 3.99
N SER A 34 -9.26 14.69 3.75
CA SER A 34 -8.16 14.44 4.69
C SER A 34 -7.55 15.69 5.31
N LEU A 35 -7.45 16.79 4.56
CA LEU A 35 -6.92 18.06 5.06
C LEU A 35 -7.83 18.72 6.11
N GLU A 36 -9.15 18.69 5.90
CA GLU A 36 -10.12 19.23 6.87
C GLU A 36 -10.05 18.45 8.19
N ASN A 37 -9.83 17.13 8.09
CA ASN A 37 -9.66 16.23 9.21
C ASN A 37 -8.27 16.32 9.87
N LYS A 38 -7.38 17.20 9.37
CA LYS A 38 -5.98 17.35 9.83
C LYS A 38 -5.22 16.03 9.85
N CYS A 39 -5.53 15.15 8.90
CA CYS A 39 -4.88 13.87 8.77
C CYS A 39 -3.49 14.07 8.14
N GLU A 40 -2.44 13.70 8.89
CA GLU A 40 -1.06 13.68 8.38
C GLU A 40 -0.73 12.30 7.79
N LEU A 41 -1.20 12.06 6.57
CA LEU A 41 -1.01 10.78 5.85
C LEU A 41 0.46 10.36 5.71
N THR A 42 1.36 11.34 5.66
CA THR A 42 2.80 11.14 5.46
C THR A 42 3.60 12.16 6.25
N ARG A 43 4.81 11.77 6.67
CA ARG A 43 5.76 12.67 7.38
C ARG A 43 6.14 13.92 6.58
N THR A 44 6.08 13.84 5.25
CA THR A 44 6.40 14.91 4.30
C THR A 44 5.19 15.21 3.43
N PRO A 45 5.00 16.42 2.88
CA PRO A 45 3.85 16.76 2.02
C PRO A 45 3.89 16.09 0.63
N TYR A 46 4.80 15.13 0.43
CA TYR A 46 4.99 14.40 -0.80
C TYR A 46 5.25 12.91 -0.51
N GLY A 47 4.95 12.08 -1.50
CA GLY A 47 5.24 10.65 -1.53
C GLY A 47 5.82 10.22 -2.87
N ARG A 48 5.96 8.91 -3.05
CA ARG A 48 6.40 8.26 -4.29
C ARG A 48 5.50 7.07 -4.58
N ARG A 49 5.38 6.72 -5.86
CA ARG A 49 4.69 5.50 -6.30
C ARG A 49 5.70 4.47 -6.78
N PHE A 50 5.27 3.22 -6.96
CA PHE A 50 6.11 2.25 -7.65
C PHE A 50 6.26 2.63 -9.12
N ALA A 51 7.47 2.46 -9.66
CA ALA A 51 7.75 2.71 -11.07
C ALA A 51 6.98 1.72 -11.99
N ASN A 52 6.73 0.51 -11.48
CA ASN A 52 5.90 -0.48 -12.17
C ASN A 52 4.42 -0.28 -11.82
N GLU A 53 3.62 0.08 -12.83
CA GLU A 53 2.17 0.30 -12.71
C GLU A 53 1.42 -0.95 -12.23
N GLU A 54 1.83 -2.15 -12.68
CA GLU A 54 1.19 -3.41 -12.28
C GLU A 54 1.26 -3.63 -10.76
N ILE A 55 2.35 -3.21 -10.11
CA ILE A 55 2.48 -3.27 -8.65
C ILE A 55 1.45 -2.34 -8.00
N ASN A 56 1.31 -1.11 -8.51
CA ASN A 56 0.32 -0.15 -8.00
C ASN A 56 -1.11 -0.69 -8.17
N SER A 57 -1.45 -1.24 -9.34
CA SER A 57 -2.76 -1.84 -9.61
C SER A 57 -3.03 -3.06 -8.73
N TYR A 58 -2.01 -3.89 -8.48
CA TYR A 58 -2.13 -5.05 -7.60
C TYR A 58 -2.48 -4.65 -6.16
N PHE A 59 -1.97 -3.52 -5.66
CA PHE A 59 -2.31 -3.04 -4.31
C PHE A 59 -3.74 -2.52 -4.21
N ALA A 60 -4.19 -1.77 -5.21
CA ALA A 60 -5.59 -1.38 -5.30
C ALA A 60 -6.49 -2.62 -5.32
N PHE A 61 -6.14 -3.63 -6.11
CA PHE A 61 -6.86 -4.91 -6.16
C PHE A 61 -6.89 -5.64 -4.81
N LEU A 62 -5.75 -5.73 -4.10
CA LEU A 62 -5.71 -6.37 -2.77
C LEU A 62 -6.65 -5.67 -1.79
N PHE A 63 -6.69 -4.34 -1.83
CA PHE A 63 -7.57 -3.55 -0.98
C PHE A 63 -9.06 -3.76 -1.32
N GLU A 64 -9.41 -3.71 -2.60
CA GLU A 64 -10.75 -4.02 -3.08
C GLU A 64 -11.18 -5.46 -2.71
N LEU A 65 -10.25 -6.40 -2.73
CA LEU A 65 -10.51 -7.78 -2.34
C LEU A 65 -10.90 -7.89 -0.85
N ILE A 66 -10.31 -7.07 0.04
CA ILE A 66 -10.70 -7.03 1.45
C ILE A 66 -12.17 -6.61 1.59
N VAL A 67 -12.58 -5.55 0.89
CA VAL A 67 -13.98 -5.09 0.88
C VAL A 67 -14.92 -6.18 0.32
N ALA A 68 -14.53 -6.82 -0.78
CA ALA A 68 -15.35 -7.82 -1.44
C ALA A 68 -15.46 -9.15 -0.66
N ARG A 69 -14.42 -9.55 0.07
CA ARG A 69 -14.34 -10.87 0.74
C ARG A 69 -14.47 -10.81 2.25
N GLY A 70 -14.21 -9.68 2.88
CA GLY A 70 -14.32 -9.47 4.32
C GLY A 70 -15.64 -10.00 4.90
N PRO A 71 -16.81 -9.70 4.31
CA PRO A 71 -18.08 -10.18 4.84
C PRO A 71 -18.18 -11.71 4.94
N SER A 72 -17.54 -12.45 4.03
CA SER A 72 -17.56 -13.93 4.04
C SER A 72 -16.81 -14.56 5.22
N VAL A 73 -15.94 -13.79 5.87
CA VAL A 73 -15.18 -14.20 7.08
C VAL A 73 -15.62 -13.42 8.32
N GLY A 74 -16.79 -12.76 8.29
CA GLY A 74 -17.32 -11.99 9.40
C GLY A 74 -16.72 -10.59 9.57
N LEU A 75 -15.88 -10.14 8.63
CA LEU A 75 -15.33 -8.79 8.61
C LEU A 75 -16.23 -7.87 7.76
N ASN A 76 -17.26 -7.31 8.37
CA ASN A 76 -18.15 -6.36 7.70
C ASN A 76 -17.58 -4.94 7.79
N VAL A 77 -16.73 -4.58 6.83
CA VAL A 77 -16.07 -3.27 6.76
C VAL A 77 -16.45 -2.55 5.47
N SER A 78 -16.59 -1.23 5.57
CA SER A 78 -16.70 -0.34 4.41
C SER A 78 -15.41 0.46 4.35
N LEU A 79 -14.53 0.11 3.41
CA LEU A 79 -13.26 0.80 3.22
C LEU A 79 -13.37 1.76 2.03
N SER A 80 -12.78 2.95 2.16
CA SER A 80 -12.73 3.96 1.11
C SER A 80 -11.31 4.23 0.61
N ARG A 81 -11.16 5.22 -0.27
CA ARG A 81 -9.84 5.64 -0.71
C ARG A 81 -9.06 6.29 0.43
N PHE A 82 -9.74 6.93 1.38
CA PHE A 82 -9.11 7.47 2.59
C PHE A 82 -8.40 6.35 3.36
N ASP A 83 -9.06 5.21 3.58
CA ASP A 83 -8.51 4.07 4.29
C ASP A 83 -7.31 3.45 3.55
N LEU A 84 -7.35 3.39 2.21
CA LEU A 84 -6.22 2.90 1.41
C LEU A 84 -4.95 3.74 1.63
N PHE A 85 -5.09 5.06 1.79
CA PHE A 85 -3.94 5.94 2.08
C PHE A 85 -3.39 5.79 3.50
N HIS A 86 -4.10 5.10 4.39
CA HIS A 86 -3.64 4.70 5.72
C HIS A 86 -3.17 3.24 5.77
N GLY A 87 -3.37 2.48 4.69
CA GLY A 87 -3.00 1.09 4.60
C GLY A 87 -1.49 0.90 4.65
N HIS A 88 -1.06 -0.09 5.42
CA HIS A 88 0.32 -0.51 5.54
C HIS A 88 0.53 -1.82 4.78
N LEU A 89 1.65 -1.91 4.08
CA LEU A 89 2.07 -3.14 3.41
C LEU A 89 2.94 -3.97 4.34
N PHE A 90 2.64 -5.26 4.43
CA PHE A 90 3.38 -6.21 5.24
C PHE A 90 3.89 -7.35 4.37
N LEU A 91 5.12 -7.79 4.65
CA LEU A 91 5.69 -8.98 4.05
C LEU A 91 5.77 -10.08 5.12
N ALA A 92 5.21 -11.24 4.82
CA ALA A 92 5.43 -12.44 5.61
C ALA A 92 6.75 -13.10 5.18
N SER A 93 7.81 -12.92 5.96
CA SER A 93 9.17 -13.42 5.68
C SER A 93 9.20 -14.91 5.33
N GLU A 94 8.47 -15.73 6.08
CA GLU A 94 8.46 -17.19 5.92
C GLU A 94 7.79 -17.68 4.64
N THR A 95 6.85 -16.90 4.09
CA THR A 95 6.01 -17.33 2.96
C THR A 95 6.19 -16.49 1.70
N GLY A 96 6.90 -15.37 1.80
CA GLY A 96 7.03 -14.40 0.72
C GLY A 96 5.71 -13.82 0.26
N ARG A 97 4.71 -13.78 1.14
CA ARG A 97 3.39 -13.21 0.84
C ARG A 97 3.36 -11.74 1.22
N LEU A 98 2.76 -10.95 0.33
CA LEU A 98 2.49 -9.54 0.56
C LEU A 98 1.03 -9.38 1.00
N GLY A 99 0.82 -8.64 2.09
CA GLY A 99 -0.49 -8.26 2.60
C GLY A 99 -0.61 -6.76 2.77
N ILE A 100 -1.85 -6.30 2.96
CA ILE A 100 -2.19 -4.92 3.29
C ILE A 100 -3.13 -4.92 4.50
N LEU A 101 -2.92 -4.01 5.46
CA LEU A 101 -3.83 -3.73 6.59
C LEU A 101 -3.93 -2.21 6.81
#